data_AF-D0EJI5-F1
#
_entry.id   AF-D0EJI5-F1
#
_cell.length_a   1.000
_cell.length_b   1.000
_cell.length_c   1.000
_cell.angle_alpha   90.00
_cell.angle_beta   90.00
_cell.angle_gamma   90.00
#
_symmetry.space_group_name_H-M   'P 1'
#
loop_
_entity.id
_entity.type
_entity.pdbx_description
1 polymer ?
#
loop_
_entity_poly.entity_id
_entity_poly.type
_entity_poly.pdbx_seq_one_letter_code
_entity_poly.pdbx_strand_id
1 'polypeptide(L)'
;RDAPAIGILILAGAVAAYAAIGVVIHLRNLPSIVVTLGMSFVWGGLAVLLLPAPGGQAPDWVRWLMTVKPPLAPMAIVASIIIAVIAHFIVKRSSLGVLIRGVGGNQRSVERAGWSIVAARASAYALAGLFAVLAGIALVGL
;
A
#
# COMPACT_ATOMS: atom_id res chain seq x y z
N ARG A 1 4.18 19.85 18.75
CA ARG A 1 5.11 18.80 19.24
C ARG A 1 5.28 17.83 18.10
N ASP A 2 6.45 17.79 17.49
CA ASP A 2 6.69 16.85 16.40
C ASP A 2 6.82 15.45 16.99
N ALA A 3 5.87 14.58 16.68
CA ALA A 3 5.83 13.19 17.16
C ALA A 3 6.04 12.24 15.97
N PRO A 4 7.24 12.21 15.35
CA PRO A 4 7.51 11.42 14.16
C PRO A 4 7.28 9.93 14.39
N ALA A 5 7.58 9.43 15.60
CA ALA A 5 7.32 8.04 15.98
C ALA A 5 5.83 7.68 15.93
N ILE A 6 4.95 8.58 16.40
CA ILE A 6 3.50 8.36 16.37
C ILE A 6 3.01 8.33 14.91
N GLY A 7 3.52 9.25 14.06
CA GLY A 7 3.21 9.24 12.63
C GLY A 7 3.60 7.93 11.96
N ILE A 8 4.82 7.43 12.18
CA ILE A 8 5.28 6.15 11.64
C ILE A 8 4.41 4.99 12.13
N LEU A 9 4.05 4.96 13.41
CA LEU A 9 3.18 3.93 13.98
C LEU A 9 1.78 3.95 13.37
N ILE A 10 1.20 5.13 13.13
CA ILE A 10 -0.11 5.26 12.47
C ILE A 10 -0.04 4.74 11.04
N LEU A 11 1.00 5.11 10.29
CA LEU A 11 1.18 4.65 8.91
C LEU A 11 1.42 3.13 8.84
N ALA A 12 2.24 2.58 9.73
CA ALA A 12 2.43 1.14 9.85
C ALA A 12 1.13 0.43 10.24
N GLY A 13 0.34 1.04 11.14
CA GLY A 13 -0.98 0.58 11.53
C GLY A 13 -1.97 0.54 10.36
N ALA A 14 -1.94 1.54 9.48
CA ALA A 14 -2.76 1.56 8.27
C ALA A 14 -2.40 0.41 7.30
N VAL A 15 -1.10 0.13 7.12
CA VAL A 15 -0.63 -1.02 6.32
C VAL A 15 -1.07 -2.34 6.95
N ALA A 16 -0.94 -2.48 8.28
CA ALA A 16 -1.37 -3.66 9.01
C ALA A 16 -2.90 -3.86 8.96
N ALA A 17 -3.68 -2.78 9.00
CA ALA A 17 -5.13 -2.83 8.85
C ALA A 17 -5.52 -3.36 7.46
N TYR A 18 -4.84 -2.93 6.40
CA TYR A 18 -5.05 -3.50 5.06
C TYR A 18 -4.67 -4.98 4.98
N ALA A 19 -3.57 -5.39 5.61
CA ALA A 19 -3.21 -6.80 5.71
C ALA A 19 -4.32 -7.62 6.39
N ALA A 20 -4.87 -7.12 7.50
CA ALA A 20 -5.97 -7.74 8.24
C ALA A 20 -7.25 -7.80 7.41
N ILE A 21 -7.58 -6.76 6.64
CA ILE A 21 -8.69 -6.77 5.67
C ILE A 21 -8.49 -7.90 4.65
N GLY A 22 -7.28 -8.07 4.14
CA GLY A 22 -6.94 -9.18 3.23
C GLY A 22 -7.18 -10.57 3.85
N VAL A 23 -6.87 -10.72 5.14
CA VAL A 23 -7.18 -11.94 5.90
C VAL A 23 -8.69 -12.14 6.02
N VAL A 24 -9.44 -11.10 6.42
CA VAL A 24 -10.90 -11.16 6.58
C VAL A 24 -11.59 -11.53 5.27
N ILE A 25 -11.19 -10.91 4.15
CA ILE A 25 -11.71 -11.20 2.81
C ILE A 25 -11.57 -12.69 2.48
N HIS A 26 -10.41 -13.27 2.80
CA HIS A 26 -10.16 -14.67 2.55
C HIS A 26 -10.93 -15.60 3.49
N LEU A 27 -10.88 -15.36 4.81
CA LEU A 27 -11.55 -16.20 5.81
C LEU A 27 -13.07 -16.19 5.67
N ARG A 28 -13.64 -15.05 5.26
CA ARG A 28 -15.09 -14.86 5.11
C ARG A 28 -15.57 -15.10 3.68
N ASN A 29 -14.69 -15.50 2.75
CA ASN A 29 -14.98 -15.67 1.33
C ASN A 29 -15.77 -14.49 0.73
N LEU A 30 -15.39 -13.27 1.10
CA LEU A 30 -16.05 -12.06 0.64
C LEU A 30 -15.48 -11.61 -0.71
N PRO A 31 -16.30 -11.00 -1.58
CA PRO A 31 -15.80 -10.32 -2.77
C PRO A 31 -14.85 -9.18 -2.39
N SER A 32 -13.62 -9.22 -2.90
CA SER A 32 -12.57 -8.24 -2.60
C SER A 32 -12.98 -6.81 -2.96
N ILE A 33 -13.61 -6.63 -4.12
CA ILE A 33 -14.05 -5.33 -4.63
C ILE A 33 -15.04 -4.64 -3.68
N VAL A 34 -15.98 -5.39 -3.10
CA VAL A 34 -17.02 -4.86 -2.21
C VAL A 34 -16.39 -4.38 -0.91
N VAL A 35 -15.48 -5.18 -0.34
CA VAL A 35 -14.80 -4.81 0.91
C VAL A 35 -13.89 -3.60 0.69
N THR A 36 -13.13 -3.55 -0.41
CA THR A 36 -12.26 -2.40 -0.69
C THR A 36 -13.05 -1.12 -0.96
N LEU A 37 -14.16 -1.20 -1.70
CA LEU A 37 -15.04 -0.05 -1.92
C LEU A 37 -15.69 0.42 -0.62
N GLY A 38 -16.16 -0.52 0.22
CA GLY A 38 -16.69 -0.23 1.54
C GLY A 38 -15.67 0.49 2.42
N MET A 39 -14.42 0.01 2.42
CA MET A 39 -13.33 0.62 3.18
C MET A 39 -12.99 2.04 2.72
N SER A 40 -13.16 2.39 1.45
CA SER A 40 -12.99 3.78 0.99
C SER A 40 -13.93 4.75 1.71
N PHE A 41 -15.18 4.35 1.98
CA PHE A 41 -16.11 5.16 2.77
C PHE A 41 -15.71 5.23 4.25
N VAL A 42 -15.23 4.13 4.82
CA VAL A 42 -14.73 4.09 6.20
C VAL A 42 -13.54 5.04 6.37
N TRP A 43 -12.56 4.98 5.48
CA TRP A 43 -11.40 5.87 5.50
C TRP A 43 -11.79 7.34 5.27
N GLY A 44 -12.70 7.60 4.32
CA GLY A 44 -13.21 8.95 4.08
C GLY A 44 -13.95 9.53 5.29
N GLY A 45 -14.82 8.75 5.93
CA GLY A 45 -15.52 9.16 7.14
C GLY A 45 -14.58 9.38 8.32
N LEU A 46 -13.62 8.47 8.53
CA LEU A 46 -12.61 8.59 9.57
C LEU A 46 -11.71 9.81 9.38
N ALA A 47 -11.35 10.13 8.13
CA ALA A 47 -10.60 11.34 7.80
C ALA A 47 -11.35 12.61 8.23
N VAL A 48 -12.64 12.73 7.88
CA VAL A 48 -13.46 13.90 8.22
C VAL A 48 -13.71 14.02 9.73
N LEU A 49 -13.88 12.90 10.44
CA LEU A 49 -14.05 12.89 11.90
C LEU A 49 -12.77 13.31 12.63
N LEU A 50 -11.59 12.92 12.13
CA LEU A 50 -10.31 13.29 12.73
C LEU A 50 -9.92 14.73 12.42
N LEU A 51 -10.01 15.12 11.15
CA LEU A 51 -9.64 16.46 10.70
C LEU A 51 -10.52 16.87 9.49
N PRO A 52 -11.49 17.77 9.68
CA PRO A 52 -12.46 18.15 8.65
C PRO A 52 -11.85 18.81 7.41
N ALA A 53 -10.69 19.46 7.57
CA ALA A 53 -9.96 20.11 6.48
C ALA A 53 -8.51 19.62 6.48
N PRO A 54 -7.90 19.36 5.31
CA PRO A 54 -6.50 18.98 5.25
C PRO A 54 -5.65 20.05 5.95
N GLY A 55 -4.91 19.62 6.98
CA GLY A 55 -4.11 20.50 7.82
C GLY A 55 -2.77 19.86 8.15
N GLY A 56 -1.80 20.70 8.53
CA GLY A 56 -0.40 20.32 8.71
C GLY A 56 0.47 20.71 7.51
N GLN A 57 1.78 20.52 7.67
CA GLN A 57 2.77 20.73 6.61
C GLN A 57 3.47 19.40 6.33
N ALA A 58 3.73 19.15 5.05
CA ALA A 58 4.58 18.03 4.67
C ALA A 58 5.99 18.23 5.25
N PRO A 59 6.69 17.15 5.65
CA PRO A 59 8.11 17.26 5.96
C PRO A 59 8.89 17.83 4.77
N ASP A 60 9.87 18.70 5.04
CA ASP A 60 10.63 19.40 3.99
C ASP A 60 11.30 18.43 3.00
N TRP A 61 11.72 17.25 3.46
CA TRP A 61 12.31 16.23 2.60
C TRP A 61 11.30 15.61 1.61
N VAL A 62 10.03 15.47 2.00
CA VAL A 62 8.95 14.96 1.12
C VAL A 62 8.68 15.99 0.03
N ARG A 63 8.55 17.26 0.44
CA ARG A 63 8.31 18.38 -0.48
C ARG A 63 9.47 18.56 -1.45
N TRP A 64 10.71 18.45 -0.96
CA TRP A 64 11.90 18.46 -1.81
C TRP A 64 11.86 17.33 -2.83
N LEU A 65 11.59 16.08 -2.40
CA LEU A 65 11.52 14.92 -3.31
C LEU A 65 10.47 15.09 -4.42
N MET A 66 9.31 15.70 -4.12
CA MET A 66 8.25 15.94 -5.10
C MET A 66 8.53 17.16 -6.00
N THR A 67 9.29 18.14 -5.52
CA THR A 67 9.56 19.40 -6.24
C THR A 67 10.87 19.35 -7.06
N VAL A 68 11.75 18.37 -6.81
CA VAL A 68 12.96 18.14 -7.62
C VAL A 68 12.56 17.94 -9.09
N LYS A 69 13.14 18.76 -9.97
CA LYS A 69 12.94 18.69 -11.42
C LYS A 69 14.21 18.15 -12.08
N PRO A 70 14.24 16.89 -12.52
CA PRO A 70 15.32 16.37 -13.34
C PRO A 70 15.40 17.13 -14.67
N PRO A 71 16.59 17.47 -15.18
CA PRO A 71 16.73 18.27 -16.40
C PRO A 71 16.28 17.54 -17.69
N LEU A 72 16.14 16.21 -17.65
CA LEU A 72 15.83 15.39 -18.84
C LEU A 72 14.35 15.00 -18.99
N ALA A 73 13.56 14.98 -17.91
CA ALA A 73 12.16 14.53 -17.95
C ALA A 73 11.35 15.02 -16.73
N PRO A 74 10.02 15.16 -16.85
CA PRO A 74 9.13 15.40 -15.71
C PRO A 74 9.36 14.36 -14.61
N MET A 75 9.40 14.81 -13.36
CA MET A 75 9.64 13.95 -12.19
C MET A 75 8.67 12.75 -12.13
N ALA A 76 7.43 12.92 -12.60
CA ALA A 76 6.44 11.84 -12.71
C ALA A 76 6.91 10.67 -13.60
N ILE A 77 7.60 10.94 -14.72
CA ILE A 77 8.13 9.90 -15.61
C ILE A 77 9.27 9.16 -14.91
N VAL A 78 10.20 9.90 -14.31
CA VAL A 78 11.35 9.32 -13.60
C VAL A 78 10.89 8.47 -12.42
N ALA A 79 9.97 8.98 -11.60
CA ALA A 79 9.38 8.25 -10.49
C ALA A 79 8.63 6.99 -10.98
N SER A 80 7.88 7.07 -12.08
CA SER A 80 7.19 5.91 -12.65
C SER A 80 8.16 4.83 -13.11
N ILE A 81 9.27 5.20 -13.76
CA ILE A 81 10.31 4.25 -14.18
C ILE A 81 10.96 3.60 -12.95
N ILE A 82 11.32 4.37 -11.93
CA ILE A 82 11.91 3.84 -10.70
C ILE A 82 10.94 2.86 -10.01
N ILE A 83 9.67 3.25 -9.86
CA ILE A 83 8.63 2.38 -9.28
C ILE A 83 8.45 1.12 -10.13
N ALA A 84 8.44 1.23 -11.45
CA ALA A 84 8.31 0.07 -12.35
C ALA A 84 9.50 -0.89 -12.20
N VAL A 85 10.73 -0.38 -12.10
CA VAL A 85 11.92 -1.20 -11.86
C VAL A 85 11.86 -1.88 -10.50
N ILE A 86 11.54 -1.15 -9.43
CA ILE A 86 11.38 -1.71 -8.09
C ILE A 86 10.29 -2.78 -8.06
N ALA A 87 9.12 -2.48 -8.61
CA ALA A 87 8.00 -3.41 -8.71
C ALA A 87 8.39 -4.64 -9.54
N HIS A 88 9.13 -4.47 -10.63
CA HIS A 88 9.64 -5.59 -11.43
C HIS A 88 10.52 -6.51 -10.57
N PHE A 89 11.47 -5.96 -9.81
CA PHE A 89 12.33 -6.75 -8.94
C PHE A 89 11.55 -7.45 -7.83
N ILE A 90 10.64 -6.75 -7.16
CA ILE A 90 9.78 -7.33 -6.11
C ILE A 90 8.94 -8.46 -6.70
N VAL A 91 8.27 -8.23 -7.82
CA VAL A 91 7.38 -9.22 -8.42
C VAL A 91 8.20 -10.39 -8.97
N LYS A 92 9.17 -10.15 -9.86
CA LYS A 92 9.85 -11.22 -10.60
C LYS A 92 10.90 -11.95 -9.77
N ARG A 93 11.56 -11.29 -8.81
CA ARG A 93 12.71 -11.84 -8.09
C ARG A 93 12.41 -12.26 -6.64
N SER A 94 11.31 -11.81 -6.03
CA SER A 94 11.01 -12.18 -4.64
C SER A 94 10.13 -13.44 -4.54
N SER A 95 10.35 -14.21 -3.45
CA SER A 95 9.51 -15.34 -3.06
C SER A 95 8.05 -14.93 -2.84
N LEU A 96 7.84 -13.74 -2.27
CA LEU A 96 6.52 -13.13 -2.06
C LEU A 96 5.80 -12.92 -3.40
N GLY A 97 6.49 -12.39 -4.41
CA GLY A 97 5.94 -12.17 -5.75
C GLY A 97 5.57 -13.48 -6.45
N VAL A 98 6.40 -14.52 -6.33
CA VAL A 98 6.09 -15.86 -6.84
C VAL A 98 4.86 -16.43 -6.15
N LEU A 99 4.76 -16.29 -4.82
CA LEU A 99 3.64 -16.78 -4.04
C LEU A 99 2.32 -16.09 -4.41
N ILE A 100 2.31 -14.75 -4.51
CA ILE A 100 1.11 -13.99 -4.92
C ILE A 100 0.65 -14.42 -6.31
N ARG A 101 1.56 -14.51 -7.29
CA ARG A 101 1.22 -14.98 -8.64
C ARG A 101 0.73 -16.43 -8.66
N GLY A 102 1.36 -17.29 -7.86
CA GLY A 102 0.98 -18.69 -7.72
C GLY A 102 -0.44 -18.84 -7.18
N VAL A 103 -0.80 -18.07 -6.16
CA VAL A 103 -2.16 -18.08 -5.57
C VAL A 103 -3.19 -17.60 -6.59
N GLY A 104 -2.87 -16.59 -7.40
CA GLY A 104 -3.75 -16.10 -8.46
C GLY A 104 -3.96 -17.08 -9.61
N GLY A 105 -2.96 -17.91 -9.93
CA GLY A 105 -3.06 -18.91 -11.01
C GLY A 105 -3.71 -20.22 -10.56
N ASN A 106 -3.22 -20.82 -9.47
CA ASN A 106 -3.79 -22.05 -8.92
C ASN A 106 -3.56 -22.14 -7.40
N GLN A 107 -4.58 -21.76 -6.64
CA GLN A 107 -4.53 -21.78 -5.18
C GLN A 107 -4.21 -23.17 -4.61
N ARG A 108 -4.73 -24.24 -5.23
CA ARG A 108 -4.53 -25.63 -4.76
C ARG A 108 -3.09 -26.10 -4.89
N SER A 109 -2.35 -25.61 -5.90
CA SER A 109 -0.93 -25.99 -6.06
C SER A 109 -0.07 -25.33 -4.99
N VAL A 110 -0.40 -24.10 -4.59
CA VAL A 110 0.28 -23.37 -3.51
C VAL A 110 0.00 -24.01 -2.14
N GLU A 111 -1.26 -24.41 -1.89
CA GLU A 111 -1.65 -25.21 -0.71
C GLU A 111 -0.84 -26.51 -0.62
N ARG A 112 -0.74 -27.25 -1.73
CA ARG A 112 0.01 -28.52 -1.78
C ARG A 112 1.51 -28.33 -1.58
N ALA A 113 2.05 -27.17 -1.94
CA ALA A 113 3.43 -26.81 -1.67
C ALA A 113 3.68 -26.39 -0.20
N GLY A 114 2.67 -26.44 0.67
CA GLY A 114 2.77 -26.16 2.10
C GLY A 114 2.72 -24.68 2.46
N TRP A 115 2.41 -23.80 1.51
CA TRP A 115 2.37 -22.35 1.76
C TRP A 115 0.99 -21.89 2.23
N SER A 116 0.98 -20.97 3.19
CA SER A 116 -0.27 -20.35 3.67
C SER A 116 -0.80 -19.32 2.67
N ILE A 117 -1.99 -19.59 2.13
CA ILE A 117 -2.69 -18.64 1.25
C ILE A 117 -3.18 -17.43 2.01
N VAL A 118 -3.55 -17.61 3.29
CA VAL A 118 -3.93 -16.50 4.16
C VAL A 118 -2.78 -15.50 4.23
N ALA A 119 -1.55 -15.97 4.47
CA ALA A 119 -0.37 -15.13 4.52
C ALA A 119 -0.07 -14.49 3.16
N ALA A 120 -0.22 -15.24 2.05
CA ALA A 120 -0.03 -14.72 0.71
C ALA A 120 -1.01 -13.57 0.40
N ARG A 121 -2.31 -13.76 0.68
CA ARG A 121 -3.32 -12.71 0.49
C ARG A 121 -3.10 -11.54 1.44
N ALA A 122 -2.81 -11.79 2.71
CA ALA A 122 -2.48 -10.74 3.68
C ALA A 122 -1.31 -9.87 3.19
N SER A 123 -0.25 -10.50 2.67
CA SER A 123 0.91 -9.79 2.12
C SER A 123 0.58 -8.98 0.86
N ALA A 124 -0.31 -9.48 0.00
CA ALA A 124 -0.77 -8.75 -1.19
C ALA A 124 -1.55 -7.49 -0.79
N TYR A 125 -2.45 -7.60 0.19
CA TYR A 125 -3.20 -6.45 0.71
C TYR A 125 -2.31 -5.49 1.52
N ALA A 126 -1.34 -6.00 2.27
CA ALA A 126 -0.34 -5.16 2.94
C ALA A 126 0.46 -4.33 1.92
N LEU A 127 0.88 -4.94 0.81
CA LEU A 127 1.57 -4.24 -0.25
C LEU A 127 0.69 -3.16 -0.90
N ALA A 128 -0.61 -3.44 -1.08
CA ALA A 128 -1.57 -2.44 -1.54
C ALA A 128 -1.72 -1.28 -0.54
N GLY A 129 -1.81 -1.57 0.75
CA GLY A 129 -1.85 -0.56 1.82
C GLY A 129 -0.56 0.28 1.88
N LEU A 130 0.60 -0.34 1.68
CA LEU A 130 1.89 0.36 1.59
C LEU A 130 1.90 1.36 0.43
N PHE A 131 1.46 0.93 -0.76
CA PHE A 131 1.37 1.84 -1.92
C PHE A 131 0.34 2.94 -1.70
N ALA A 132 -0.78 2.67 -1.03
CA ALA A 132 -1.76 3.68 -0.66
C ALA A 132 -1.17 4.75 0.28
N VAL A 133 -0.41 4.33 1.30
CA VAL A 133 0.31 5.23 2.20
C VAL A 133 1.33 6.08 1.44
N LEU A 134 2.16 5.46 0.60
CA LEU A 134 3.17 6.17 -0.20
C LEU A 134 2.53 7.18 -1.15
N ALA A 135 1.41 6.81 -1.78
CA ALA A 135 0.64 7.72 -2.64
C ALA A 135 0.07 8.91 -1.84
N GLY A 136 -0.44 8.67 -0.63
CA GLY A 136 -0.91 9.74 0.26
C GLY A 136 0.20 10.69 0.67
N ILE A 137 1.38 10.17 1.04
CA ILE A 137 2.56 11.00 1.36
C ILE A 137 2.98 11.83 0.15
N ALA A 138 3.00 11.24 -1.05
CA ALA A 138 3.35 11.94 -2.27
C ALA A 138 2.36 13.07 -2.57
N LEU A 139 1.06 12.83 -2.42
CA LEU A 139 0.02 13.83 -2.63
C LEU A 139 0.15 15.03 -1.68
N VAL A 140 0.52 14.79 -0.42
CA VAL A 140 0.75 15.85 0.57
C VAL A 140 2.02 16.65 0.28
N GLY A 141 2.99 16.06 -0.42
CA GLY A 141 4.25 16.72 -0.79
C GLY A 141 4.19 17.63 -2.01
N LEU A 142 3.10 17.57 -2.79
CA LEU A 142 2.81 18.42 -3.95
C LEU A 142 2.26 19.79 -3.52
#